data_AF-A0A948KZM8-F1
#
_entry.id   AF-A0A948KZM8-F1
#
_cell.length_a   1.000
_cell.length_b   1.000
_cell.length_c   1.000
_cell.angle_alpha   90.00
_cell.angle_beta   90.00
_cell.angle_gamma   90.00
#
_symmetry.space_group_name_H-M   'P 1'
#
loop_
_entity.id
_entity.type
_entity.pdbx_description
1 polymer ?
#
loop_
_entity_poly.entity_id
_entity_poly.type
_entity_poly.pdbx_seq_one_letter_code
_entity_poly.pdbx_strand_id
1 'polypeptide(L)' 'MSSLTQLAMKHGDQMMSAGYALETLADLLGGDGSEHHLSSQDLDGLRHAVRALGGFALLAGAELCQAAEQGGAQ' A
#
# COMPACT_ATOMS: atom_id res chain seq x y z
N MET A 1 -7.44 -17.19 -17.28
CA MET A 1 -7.13 -16.85 -15.87
C MET A 1 -8.44 -16.72 -15.13
N SER A 2 -8.56 -17.23 -13.91
CA SER A 2 -9.78 -17.04 -13.12
C SER A 2 -9.91 -15.56 -12.71
N SER A 3 -11.13 -15.13 -12.39
CA SER A 3 -11.39 -13.78 -11.85
C SER A 3 -10.53 -13.51 -10.61
N LEU A 4 -10.35 -14.51 -9.75
CA LEU A 4 -9.49 -14.44 -8.58
C LEU A 4 -8.01 -14.23 -8.94
N THR A 5 -7.48 -14.94 -9.94
CA THR A 5 -6.08 -14.74 -10.39
C THR A 5 -5.87 -13.34 -10.95
N GLN A 6 -6.82 -12.81 -11.73
CA GLN A 6 -6.71 -11.44 -12.28
C GLN A 6 -6.76 -10.38 -11.17
N LEU A 7 -7.65 -10.56 -10.18
CA LEU A 7 -7.76 -9.68 -9.03
C LEU A 7 -6.50 -9.72 -8.16
N ALA A 8 -5.97 -10.92 -7.90
CA ALA A 8 -4.73 -11.14 -7.17
C ALA A 8 -3.53 -10.46 -7.83
N MET A 9 -3.39 -10.58 -9.15
CA MET A 9 -2.30 -9.90 -9.88
C MET A 9 -2.44 -8.39 -9.81
N LYS A 10 -3.63 -7.85 -10.06
CA LYS A 10 -3.88 -6.40 -9.98
C LYS A 10 -3.52 -5.85 -8.60
N HIS A 11 -4.02 -6.46 -7.53
CA HIS A 11 -3.70 -5.99 -6.18
C HIS A 11 -2.24 -6.25 -5.80
N GLY A 12 -1.64 -7.33 -6.29
CA GLY A 12 -0.21 -7.60 -6.11
C GLY A 12 0.66 -6.47 -6.65
N ASP A 13 0.46 -6.08 -7.92
CA ASP A 13 1.21 -4.99 -8.55
C ASP A 13 1.04 -3.66 -7.80
N GLN A 14 -0.19 -3.36 -7.38
CA GLN A 14 -0.49 -2.14 -6.64
C GLN A 14 0.08 -2.17 -5.21
N MET A 15 0.06 -3.32 -4.53
CA MET A 15 0.65 -3.48 -3.20
C MET A 15 2.18 -3.39 -3.26
N MET A 16 2.83 -3.93 -4.29
CA MET A 16 4.27 -3.73 -4.51
C MET A 16 4.59 -2.24 -4.69
N SER A 17 3.79 -1.53 -5.49
CA SER A 17 3.94 -0.09 -5.68
C SER A 17 3.76 0.69 -4.37
N ALA A 18 2.78 0.30 -3.55
CA ALA A 18 2.59 0.87 -2.22
C ALA A 18 3.77 0.58 -1.28
N GLY A 19 4.38 -0.61 -1.39
CA GLY A 19 5.60 -0.97 -0.68
C GLY A 19 6.77 -0.05 -1.04
N TYR A 20 7.06 0.15 -2.32
CA TYR A 20 8.09 1.09 -2.77
C TYR A 20 7.84 2.53 -2.31
N ALA A 21 6.57 2.96 -2.30
CA ALA A 21 6.20 4.26 -1.75
C ALA A 21 6.52 4.33 -0.25
N LEU A 22 6.17 3.31 0.54
CA LEU A 22 6.47 3.26 1.97
C LEU A 22 7.98 3.25 2.26
N GLU A 23 8.78 2.53 1.47
CA GLU A 23 10.25 2.56 1.57
C GLU A 23 10.78 3.98 1.35
N THR A 24 10.33 4.64 0.27
CA THR A 24 10.72 6.03 -0.03
C THR A 24 10.31 6.99 1.09
N LEU A 25 9.12 6.81 1.67
CA LEU A 25 8.65 7.63 2.80
C LEU A 25 9.48 7.36 4.06
N ALA A 26 9.93 6.13 4.29
CA ALA A 26 10.80 5.78 5.40
C ALA A 26 12.18 6.44 5.25
N ASP A 27 12.73 6.44 4.04
CA ASP A 27 13.98 7.15 3.74
C ASP A 27 13.83 8.65 3.98
N LEU A 28 12.76 9.29 3.49
CA LEU A 28 12.47 10.70 3.77
C LEU A 28 12.37 11.03 5.27
N LEU A 29 11.99 10.04 6.10
CA LEU A 29 11.92 10.17 7.55
C LEU A 29 13.26 9.84 8.25
N GLY A 30 14.34 9.66 7.50
CA GLY A 30 15.69 9.38 7.97
C GLY A 30 16.00 7.89 8.16
N GLY A 31 15.20 6.99 7.57
CA GLY A 31 15.44 5.55 7.62
C GLY A 31 16.75 5.12 6.93
N ASP A 32 17.23 5.92 5.99
CA ASP A 32 18.50 5.75 5.29
C ASP A 32 19.69 6.41 6.03
N GLY A 33 19.45 7.06 7.17
CA GLY A 33 20.44 7.82 7.94
C GLY A 33 20.69 9.24 7.42
N SER A 34 19.95 9.72 6.42
CA SER A 34 20.05 11.07 5.89
C SER A 34 19.22 12.06 6.71
N GLU A 35 19.69 13.31 6.82
CA GLU A 35 18.92 14.41 7.39
C GLU A 35 18.08 15.12 6.32
N HIS A 36 16.79 14.83 6.29
CA HIS A 36 15.83 15.54 5.46
C HIS A 36 15.23 16.72 6.22
N HIS A 37 15.43 17.94 5.73
CA HIS A 37 14.93 19.18 6.35
C HIS A 37 13.43 19.37 6.07
N LEU A 38 12.60 18.48 6.60
CA LEU A 38 11.15 18.48 6.40
C LEU A 38 10.48 19.60 7.21
N SER A 39 9.65 20.40 6.56
CA SER A 39 8.78 21.35 7.23
C SER A 39 7.62 20.63 7.93
N SER A 40 6.89 21.34 8.80
CA SER A 40 5.66 20.81 9.39
C SER A 40 4.61 20.46 8.33
N GLN A 41 4.54 21.23 7.23
CA GLN A 41 3.62 20.97 6.13
C GLN A 41 3.99 19.67 5.38
N ASP A 42 5.28 19.40 5.20
CA ASP A 42 5.74 18.15 4.58
C ASP A 42 5.37 16.96 5.46
N LEU A 43 5.57 17.07 6.78
CA LEU A 43 5.18 16.03 7.74
C LEU A 43 3.67 15.74 7.72
N ASP A 44 2.84 16.76 7.59
CA ASP A 44 1.38 16.58 7.43
C ASP A 44 1.05 15.87 6.10
N GLY A 45 1.71 16.25 5.01
CA GLY A 45 1.60 15.56 3.72
C GLY A 45 2.00 14.08 3.81
N LEU A 46 3.12 13.76 4.46
CA LEU A 46 3.58 12.40 4.68
C LEU A 46 2.59 11.58 5.51
N ARG A 47 2.00 12.18 6.56
CA ARG A 47 0.95 11.52 7.37
C ARG A 47 -0.27 11.17 6.53
N HIS A 48 -0.70 12.08 5.65
CA HIS A 48 -1.80 11.81 4.73
C HIS A 48 -1.45 10.71 3.72
N ALA A 49 -0.22 10.73 3.18
CA ALA A 49 0.26 9.68 2.27
C ALA A 49 0.27 8.30 2.93
N VAL A 50 0.84 8.18 4.13
CA VAL A 50 0.86 6.92 4.91
C VAL A 50 -0.56 6.43 5.19
N ARG A 51 -1.47 7.34 5.58
CA ARG A 51 -2.87 6.97 5.84
C ARG A 51 -3.59 6.48 4.58
N ALA A 52 -3.35 7.10 3.43
CA ALA A 52 -3.91 6.68 2.16
C ALA A 52 -3.37 5.31 1.72
N LEU A 53 -2.06 5.09 1.81
CA LEU A 53 -1.42 3.79 1.50
C LEU A 53 -1.92 2.67 2.41
N GLY A 54 -2.06 2.94 3.72
CA GLY A 54 -2.64 2.00 4.67
C GLY A 54 -4.10 1.65 4.34
N GLY A 55 -4.93 2.66 4.03
CA GLY A 55 -6.31 2.44 3.59
C GLY A 55 -6.40 1.62 2.30
N PHE A 56 -5.51 1.88 1.35
CA PHE A 56 -5.40 1.13 0.10
C PHE A 56 -5.07 -0.35 0.37
N ALA A 57 -4.06 -0.64 1.19
CA ALA A 57 -3.65 -2.01 1.50
C ALA A 57 -4.76 -2.80 2.22
N LEU A 58 -5.45 -2.16 3.17
CA LEU A 58 -6.57 -2.77 3.88
C LEU A 58 -7.74 -3.10 2.94
N LEU A 59 -8.08 -2.19 2.01
CA LEU A 59 -9.13 -2.42 1.02
C LEU A 59 -8.76 -3.57 0.08
N ALA A 60 -7.54 -3.57 -0.46
CA ALA A 60 -7.06 -4.65 -1.32
C ALA A 60 -7.12 -6.01 -0.63
N GLY A 61 -6.72 -6.08 0.65
CA GLY A 61 -6.84 -7.30 1.46
C GLY A 61 -8.29 -7.76 1.62
N ALA A 62 -9.21 -6.83 1.92
CA ALA A 62 -10.63 -7.15 2.04
C ALA A 62 -11.23 -7.67 0.72
N GLU A 63 -10.90 -7.04 -0.42
CA GLU A 63 -11.37 -7.47 -1.75
C GLU A 63 -10.86 -8.86 -2.11
N LEU A 64 -9.59 -9.17 -1.79
CA LEU A 64 -9.01 -10.50 -2.01
C LEU A 64 -9.66 -11.58 -1.14
N CYS A 65 -9.90 -11.29 0.15
CA CYS A 65 -10.59 -12.23 1.04
C CYS A 65 -12.01 -12.52 0.54
N GLN A 66 -12.78 -11.48 0.18
CA GLN A 66 -14.14 -11.65 -0.36
C GLN A 66 -14.14 -12.48 -1.65
N ALA A 67 -13.21 -12.21 -2.57
CA ALA A 67 -13.11 -12.97 -3.81
C ALA A 67 -12.69 -14.43 -3.57
N ALA A 68 -11.83 -14.69 -2.59
CA ALA A 68 -11.44 -16.04 -2.21
C ALA A 68 -12.61 -16.83 -1.59
N GLU A 69 -13.41 -16.21 -0.73
CA GLU A 69 -14.63 -16.81 -0.17
C GLU A 69 -15.64 -17.18 -1.26
N GLN A 70 -15.86 -16.29 -2.22
CA GLN A 70 -16.75 -16.54 -3.36
C GLN A 70 -16.21 -17.61 -4.32
N GLY A 71 -14.88 -17.72 -4.45
CA GLY A 71 -14.23 -18.73 -5.28
C GLY A 71 -14.05 -20.09 -4.61
N GLY A 72 -14.03 -20.13 -3.27
CA GLY A 72 -13.93 -21.34 -2.45
C GLY A 72 -15.26 -21.95 -2.04
N ALA A 73 -16.37 -21.22 -2.23
CA ALA A 73 -17.72 -21.75 -2.23
C ALA A 73 -17.97 -22.55 -3.54
N GLN A 74 -17.32 -23.70 -3.67
CA GLN A 74 -17.61 -24.71 -4.69
C GLN A 74 -18.03 -26.01 -4.03
#